data_AF-A0A9D5X1A7-F1
#
_entry.id   AF-A0A9D5X1A7-F1
#
_cell.length_a   1.000
_cell.length_b   1.000
_cell.length_c   1.000
_cell.angle_alpha   90.00
_cell.angle_beta   90.00
_cell.angle_gamma   90.00
#
_symmetry.space_group_name_H-M   'P 1'
#
loop_
_entity.id
_entity.type
_entity.pdbx_description
1 polymer ?
#
loop_
_entity_poly.entity_id
_entity_poly.type
_entity_poly.pdbx_seq_one_letter_code
_entity_poly.pdbx_strand_id
1 'polypeptide(L)'
;MTWKIDSIKIKNFKFFNEEFLLKLDGKNLLLYGENGSGKSSIYWSFYTHLQACLKNNEQASKYFIANHSENLRNRFSHNDEEAGIKVTYVEIDSGVKTILNSSSNGSYINDIDSLAFMQRNLKSCDFMNYKFLSSIFDFRNSQDNDIYKIFEKEIFQYLPLTAKLFNSSFPILSSTSAEEYWKEIKRNIGKIPTSNSGRYLVSSDEHKKVLSQIVEFNDMLENALKTLTLTANIIIKNKFNLDVELKVKYEKATFNNLVNNIGKQRNQKLRNPRIILNAIMTHPQIIDNTCSFLKQVDYLLALNLV
;
A
#
# COMPACT_ATOMS: atom_id res chain seq x y z
N MET A 1 7.58 -13.54 -19.96
CA MET A 1 6.27 -14.17 -19.69
C MET A 1 5.30 -13.10 -19.23
N THR A 2 4.30 -12.80 -20.05
CA THR A 2 3.26 -11.82 -19.72
C THR A 2 1.98 -12.57 -19.40
N TRP A 3 1.42 -12.33 -18.22
CA TRP A 3 0.22 -13.00 -17.72
C TRP A 3 -0.97 -12.04 -17.72
N LYS A 4 -2.15 -12.57 -18.00
CA LYS A 4 -3.41 -11.82 -17.96
C LYS A 4 -4.45 -12.59 -17.16
N ILE A 5 -5.45 -11.87 -16.64
CA ILE A 5 -6.58 -12.51 -15.95
C ILE A 5 -7.56 -13.02 -17.02
N ASP A 6 -7.81 -14.32 -17.00
CA ASP A 6 -8.76 -15.01 -17.87
C ASP A 6 -10.17 -14.97 -17.26
N SER A 7 -10.27 -15.29 -15.96
CA SER A 7 -11.55 -15.29 -15.25
C SER A 7 -11.40 -15.14 -13.73
N ILE A 8 -12.46 -14.63 -13.10
CA ILE A 8 -12.61 -14.55 -11.64
C ILE A 8 -13.92 -15.25 -11.27
N LYS A 9 -13.85 -16.29 -10.45
CA LYS A 9 -14.99 -17.02 -9.89
C LYS A 9 -15.12 -16.68 -8.40
N ILE A 10 -16.32 -16.31 -7.97
CA ILE A 10 -16.63 -15.85 -6.61
C ILE A 10 -17.81 -16.66 -6.09
N LYS A 11 -17.72 -17.21 -4.88
CA LYS A 11 -18.81 -17.93 -4.22
C LYS A 11 -18.89 -17.56 -2.73
N ASN A 12 -20.11 -17.37 -2.22
CA ASN A 12 -20.37 -17.06 -0.81
C ASN A 12 -19.53 -15.90 -0.25
N PHE A 13 -19.36 -14.83 -1.04
CA PHE A 13 -18.54 -13.67 -0.67
C PHE A 13 -19.29 -12.36 -0.95
N LYS A 14 -19.47 -11.56 0.10
CA LYS A 14 -20.20 -10.28 0.11
C LYS A 14 -21.56 -10.37 -0.59
N PHE A 15 -21.68 -9.79 -1.79
CA PHE A 15 -22.93 -9.76 -2.55
C PHE A 15 -23.26 -11.11 -3.20
N PHE A 16 -22.26 -11.94 -3.50
CA PHE A 16 -22.45 -13.19 -4.25
C PHE A 16 -22.70 -14.34 -3.29
N ASN A 17 -23.94 -14.85 -3.26
CA ASN A 17 -24.28 -16.09 -2.56
C ASN A 17 -23.89 -17.26 -3.47
N GLU A 18 -24.61 -17.36 -4.59
CA GLU A 18 -24.29 -18.31 -5.66
C GLU A 18 -22.96 -18.01 -6.35
N GLU A 19 -22.49 -19.03 -7.06
CA GLU A 19 -21.29 -18.92 -7.87
C GLU A 19 -21.47 -17.89 -8.99
N PHE A 20 -20.64 -16.85 -8.95
CA PHE A 20 -20.55 -15.83 -9.99
C PHE A 20 -19.24 -15.98 -10.75
N LEU A 21 -19.32 -16.06 -12.09
CA LEU A 21 -18.18 -16.14 -12.98
C LEU A 21 -18.06 -14.86 -13.81
N LEU A 22 -16.98 -14.11 -13.59
CA LEU A 22 -16.58 -12.99 -14.42
C LEU A 22 -15.52 -13.47 -15.42
N LYS A 23 -15.90 -13.59 -16.69
CA LYS A 23 -14.97 -13.87 -17.79
C LYS A 23 -14.36 -12.57 -18.32
N LEU A 24 -13.04 -12.55 -18.43
CA LEU A 24 -12.27 -11.39 -18.89
C LEU A 24 -11.55 -11.68 -20.20
N ASP A 25 -11.18 -12.93 -20.44
CA ASP A 25 -10.46 -13.40 -21.64
C ASP A 25 -9.19 -12.54 -21.91
N GLY A 26 -8.54 -12.08 -20.84
CA GLY A 26 -7.36 -11.21 -20.93
C GLY A 26 -7.62 -9.79 -21.48
N LYS A 27 -8.86 -9.31 -21.45
CA LYS A 27 -9.27 -7.98 -21.90
C LYS A 27 -9.43 -6.99 -20.73
N ASN A 28 -9.48 -5.70 -21.07
CA ASN A 28 -9.79 -4.64 -20.12
C ASN A 28 -11.29 -4.68 -19.74
N LEU A 29 -11.60 -4.36 -18.49
CA LEU A 29 -12.96 -4.37 -17.96
C LEU A 29 -13.36 -2.99 -17.43
N LEU A 30 -14.50 -2.49 -17.89
CA LEU A 30 -15.22 -1.37 -17.27
C LEU A 30 -16.51 -1.89 -16.62
N LEU A 31 -16.61 -1.75 -15.30
CA LEU A 31 -17.80 -2.15 -14.53
C LEU A 31 -18.61 -0.91 -14.12
N TYR A 32 -19.87 -0.85 -14.55
CA TYR A 32 -20.83 0.19 -14.16
C TYR A 32 -22.20 -0.44 -13.89
N GLY A 33 -23.09 0.30 -13.22
CA GLY A 33 -24.43 -0.18 -12.85
C GLY A 33 -24.97 0.47 -11.58
N GLU A 34 -26.20 0.14 -11.20
CA GLU A 34 -26.94 0.77 -10.10
C GLU A 34 -26.30 0.57 -8.72
N ASN A 35 -26.54 1.50 -7.79
CA ASN A 35 -26.09 1.36 -6.42
C ASN A 35 -26.63 0.07 -5.79
N GLY A 36 -25.76 -0.71 -5.13
CA GLY A 36 -26.12 -2.00 -4.56
C GLY A 36 -26.00 -3.21 -5.49
N SER A 37 -25.71 -3.04 -6.78
CA SER A 37 -25.62 -4.14 -7.76
C SER A 37 -24.42 -5.10 -7.62
N GLY A 38 -23.66 -5.03 -6.52
CA GLY A 38 -22.53 -5.93 -6.27
C GLY A 38 -21.18 -5.54 -6.91
N LYS A 39 -21.08 -4.43 -7.63
CA LYS A 39 -19.82 -3.95 -8.25
C LYS A 39 -18.64 -3.89 -7.29
N SER A 40 -18.85 -3.30 -6.10
CA SER A 40 -17.80 -3.22 -5.08
C SER A 40 -17.41 -4.59 -4.53
N SER A 41 -18.30 -5.58 -4.55
CA SER A 41 -17.98 -6.95 -4.13
C SER A 41 -17.00 -7.61 -5.09
N ILE A 42 -17.07 -7.32 -6.40
CA ILE A 42 -16.06 -7.78 -7.38
C ILE A 42 -14.68 -7.21 -7.03
N TYR A 43 -14.60 -5.88 -6.81
CA TYR A 43 -13.37 -5.22 -6.38
C TYR A 43 -12.78 -5.85 -5.12
N TRP A 44 -13.61 -6.01 -4.09
CA TRP A 44 -13.17 -6.60 -2.82
C TRP A 44 -12.77 -8.06 -2.96
N SER A 45 -13.41 -8.81 -3.85
CA SER A 45 -13.02 -10.21 -4.09
C SER A 45 -11.60 -10.26 -4.65
N PHE A 46 -11.35 -9.53 -5.74
CA PHE A 46 -10.03 -9.53 -6.35
C PHE A 46 -8.95 -8.96 -5.42
N TYR A 47 -9.26 -7.90 -4.67
CA TYR A 47 -8.37 -7.33 -3.66
C TYR A 47 -8.03 -8.32 -2.54
N THR A 48 -9.03 -9.00 -1.96
CA THR A 48 -8.82 -9.99 -0.90
C THR A 48 -7.99 -11.16 -1.40
N HIS A 49 -8.23 -11.64 -2.63
CA HIS A 49 -7.44 -12.69 -3.26
C HIS A 49 -5.98 -12.26 -3.45
N LEU A 50 -5.74 -11.08 -4.04
CA LEU A 50 -4.39 -10.61 -4.32
C LEU A 50 -3.58 -10.35 -3.05
N GLN A 51 -4.19 -9.76 -2.02
CA GLN A 51 -3.52 -9.48 -0.75
C GLN A 51 -3.16 -10.72 0.07
N ALA A 52 -3.71 -11.90 -0.26
CA ALA A 52 -3.45 -13.10 0.51
C ALA A 52 -1.95 -13.43 0.55
N CYS A 53 -1.18 -13.13 -0.51
CA CYS A 53 0.26 -13.41 -0.59
C CYS A 53 1.14 -12.59 0.37
N LEU A 54 0.56 -11.59 1.05
CA LEU A 54 1.23 -10.81 2.10
C LEU A 54 0.89 -11.31 3.53
N LYS A 55 0.08 -12.36 3.64
CA LYS A 55 -0.51 -12.81 4.90
C LYS A 55 -0.14 -14.27 5.14
N ASN A 56 -0.16 -14.67 6.40
CA ASN A 56 -0.15 -16.10 6.74
C ASN A 56 -1.53 -16.73 6.47
N ASN A 57 -1.62 -18.06 6.55
CA ASN A 57 -2.86 -18.79 6.25
C ASN A 57 -4.06 -18.33 7.06
N GLU A 58 -3.88 -18.20 8.37
CA GLU A 58 -4.96 -17.79 9.27
C GLU A 58 -5.49 -16.41 8.90
N GLN A 59 -4.58 -15.46 8.67
CA GLN A 59 -4.91 -14.09 8.27
C GLN A 59 -5.55 -13.97 6.89
N ALA A 60 -5.19 -14.85 5.95
CA ALA A 60 -5.77 -14.88 4.61
C ALA A 60 -7.15 -15.57 4.58
N SER A 61 -7.29 -16.69 5.29
CA SER A 61 -8.50 -17.52 5.28
C SER A 61 -9.63 -16.97 6.15
N LYS A 62 -9.34 -16.14 7.15
CA LYS A 62 -10.34 -15.57 8.07
C LYS A 62 -11.53 -14.89 7.39
N TYR A 63 -11.35 -14.33 6.19
CA TYR A 63 -12.42 -13.69 5.44
C TYR A 63 -13.48 -14.66 4.91
N PHE A 64 -13.16 -15.95 4.83
CA PHE A 64 -14.05 -16.99 4.28
C PHE A 64 -14.60 -17.95 5.35
N ILE A 65 -14.17 -17.82 6.61
CA ILE A 65 -14.57 -18.68 7.71
C ILE A 65 -15.79 -18.09 8.42
N ALA A 66 -16.90 -18.84 8.48
CA ALA A 66 -18.18 -18.33 8.98
C ALA A 66 -18.15 -17.78 10.42
N ASN A 67 -17.39 -18.44 11.29
CA ASN A 67 -17.34 -18.08 12.71
C ASN A 67 -16.28 -17.01 13.05
N HIS A 68 -15.58 -16.47 12.05
CA HIS A 68 -14.60 -15.42 12.27
C HIS A 68 -15.27 -14.04 12.29
N SER A 69 -14.94 -13.18 13.25
CA SER A 69 -15.56 -11.86 13.41
C SER A 69 -15.34 -10.91 12.22
N GLU A 70 -14.21 -11.06 11.53
CA GLU A 70 -13.86 -10.30 10.32
C GLU A 70 -14.28 -10.98 9.00
N ASN A 71 -15.16 -11.98 9.03
CA ASN A 71 -15.55 -12.67 7.80
C ASN A 71 -16.27 -11.73 6.81
N LEU A 72 -16.12 -12.04 5.52
CA LEU A 72 -16.73 -11.31 4.41
C LEU A 72 -17.71 -12.20 3.64
N ARG A 73 -18.23 -13.25 4.27
CA ARG A 73 -19.14 -14.19 3.62
C ARG A 73 -20.46 -13.53 3.28
N ASN A 74 -21.16 -14.09 2.30
CA ASN A 74 -22.53 -13.67 2.03
C ASN A 74 -23.40 -14.00 3.25
N ARG A 75 -24.29 -13.07 3.65
CA ARG A 75 -25.15 -13.22 4.83
C ARG A 75 -26.17 -14.35 4.72
N PHE A 76 -26.46 -14.80 3.49
CA PHE A 76 -27.39 -15.88 3.20
C PHE A 76 -26.68 -17.24 3.01
N SER A 77 -25.33 -17.27 3.09
CA SER A 77 -24.58 -18.53 2.99
C SER A 77 -24.71 -19.35 4.27
N HIS A 78 -24.87 -20.67 4.14
CA HIS A 78 -24.81 -21.57 5.29
C HIS A 78 -23.37 -21.73 5.80
N ASN A 79 -23.18 -22.02 7.09
CA ASN A 79 -21.86 -22.02 7.73
C ASN A 79 -20.93 -23.13 7.21
N ASP A 80 -21.50 -24.23 6.76
CA ASP A 80 -20.83 -25.43 6.21
C ASP A 80 -20.50 -25.30 4.72
N GLU A 81 -21.05 -24.30 4.02
CA GLU A 81 -20.74 -24.08 2.62
C GLU A 81 -19.34 -23.50 2.42
N GLU A 82 -18.70 -23.89 1.31
CA GLU A 82 -17.44 -23.27 0.90
C GLU A 82 -17.68 -21.82 0.48
N ALA A 83 -16.82 -20.93 0.99
CA ALA A 83 -16.70 -19.56 0.51
C ALA A 83 -15.30 -19.35 -0.06
N GLY A 84 -15.21 -18.67 -1.20
CA GLY A 84 -13.92 -18.52 -1.84
C GLY A 84 -13.94 -17.74 -3.14
N ILE A 85 -12.73 -17.44 -3.58
CA ILE A 85 -12.42 -16.69 -4.78
C ILE A 85 -11.34 -17.44 -5.53
N LYS A 86 -11.62 -17.74 -6.80
CA LYS A 86 -10.72 -18.44 -7.69
C LYS A 86 -10.41 -17.56 -8.89
N VAL A 87 -9.13 -17.30 -9.13
CA VAL A 87 -8.66 -16.48 -10.25
C VAL A 87 -7.87 -17.37 -11.20
N THR A 88 -8.23 -17.30 -12.48
CA THR A 88 -7.51 -17.97 -13.56
C THR A 88 -6.67 -16.95 -14.29
N TYR A 89 -5.38 -17.21 -14.37
CA TYR A 89 -4.41 -16.46 -15.15
C TYR A 89 -4.07 -17.25 -16.41
N VAL A 90 -3.84 -16.55 -17.52
CA VAL A 90 -3.41 -17.13 -18.80
C VAL A 90 -2.11 -16.45 -19.24
N GLU A 91 -1.11 -17.25 -19.62
CA GLU A 91 0.09 -16.74 -20.27
C GLU A 91 -0.22 -16.43 -21.74
N ILE A 92 0.16 -15.24 -22.21
CA ILE A 92 -0.17 -14.75 -23.55
C ILE A 92 0.41 -15.65 -24.65
N ASP A 93 1.64 -16.11 -24.50
CA ASP A 93 2.38 -16.75 -25.59
C ASP A 93 2.08 -18.26 -25.71
N SER A 94 1.94 -18.94 -24.57
CA SER A 94 1.74 -20.40 -24.51
C SER A 94 0.28 -20.82 -24.35
N GLY A 95 -0.59 -19.91 -23.91
CA GLY A 95 -1.96 -20.23 -23.50
C GLY A 95 -2.07 -21.05 -22.21
N VAL A 96 -0.94 -21.29 -21.50
CA VAL A 96 -0.93 -22.02 -20.23
C VAL A 96 -1.78 -21.27 -19.20
N LYS A 97 -2.63 -22.02 -18.49
CA LYS A 97 -3.50 -21.49 -17.45
C LYS A 97 -3.01 -21.87 -16.06
N THR A 98 -2.97 -20.89 -15.17
CA THR A 98 -2.68 -21.06 -13.75
C THR A 98 -3.91 -20.66 -12.95
N ILE A 99 -4.38 -21.53 -12.05
CA ILE A 99 -5.59 -21.33 -11.27
C ILE A 99 -5.21 -21.20 -9.80
N LEU A 100 -5.53 -20.06 -9.19
CA LEU A 100 -5.23 -19.80 -7.78
C LEU A 100 -6.52 -19.62 -6.99
N ASN A 101 -6.57 -20.22 -5.80
CA ASN A 101 -7.74 -20.18 -4.93
C ASN A 101 -7.43 -19.48 -3.60
N SER A 102 -8.39 -18.72 -3.09
CA SER A 102 -8.42 -18.23 -1.70
C SER A 102 -9.80 -18.55 -1.14
N SER A 103 -9.87 -19.51 -0.21
CA SER A 103 -11.14 -20.05 0.28
C SER A 103 -11.09 -20.44 1.75
N SER A 104 -12.25 -20.85 2.28
CA SER A 104 -12.40 -21.46 3.60
C SER A 104 -11.63 -22.78 3.73
N ASN A 105 -11.40 -23.49 2.63
CA ASN A 105 -10.81 -24.83 2.61
C ASN A 105 -9.31 -24.82 2.26
N GLY A 106 -8.76 -23.65 1.96
CA GLY A 106 -7.36 -23.51 1.58
C GLY A 106 -7.10 -22.29 0.72
N SER A 107 -5.85 -21.84 0.74
CA SER A 107 -5.35 -20.72 -0.03
C SER A 107 -4.06 -21.10 -0.75
N TYR A 108 -3.84 -20.51 -1.92
CA TYR A 108 -2.67 -20.72 -2.77
C TYR A 108 -1.33 -20.41 -2.07
N ILE A 109 -1.37 -19.67 -0.96
CA ILE A 109 -0.18 -19.23 -0.21
C ILE A 109 0.61 -20.38 0.43
N ASN A 110 0.03 -21.58 0.53
CA ASN A 110 0.74 -22.78 0.97
C ASN A 110 1.67 -23.36 -0.10
N ASP A 111 1.43 -23.02 -1.35
CA ASP A 111 2.25 -23.43 -2.48
C ASP A 111 3.31 -22.36 -2.77
N ILE A 112 4.59 -22.74 -2.71
CA ILE A 112 5.71 -21.79 -2.80
C ILE A 112 5.75 -21.10 -4.17
N ASP A 113 5.46 -21.83 -5.24
CA ASP A 113 5.49 -21.30 -6.60
C ASP A 113 4.31 -20.34 -6.84
N SER A 114 3.11 -20.70 -6.40
CA SER A 114 1.93 -19.84 -6.44
C SER A 114 2.10 -18.58 -5.60
N LEU A 115 2.70 -18.70 -4.42
CA LEU A 115 3.02 -17.57 -3.56
C LEU A 115 4.00 -16.61 -4.26
N ALA A 116 5.10 -17.14 -4.80
CA ALA A 116 6.09 -16.35 -5.51
C ALA A 116 5.50 -15.68 -6.77
N PHE A 117 4.65 -16.40 -7.50
CA PHE A 117 3.90 -15.86 -8.63
C PHE A 117 3.04 -14.67 -8.20
N MET A 118 2.25 -14.82 -7.14
CA MET A 118 1.35 -13.76 -6.68
C MET A 118 2.09 -12.56 -6.08
N GLN A 119 3.20 -12.78 -5.39
CA GLN A 119 4.04 -11.68 -4.89
C GLN A 119 4.63 -10.85 -6.04
N ARG A 120 5.01 -11.48 -7.16
CA ARG A 120 5.46 -10.76 -8.36
C ARG A 120 4.33 -9.99 -9.03
N ASN A 121 3.14 -10.60 -9.16
CA ASN A 121 1.98 -9.95 -9.76
C ASN A 121 1.54 -8.74 -8.93
N LEU A 122 1.51 -8.87 -7.61
CA LEU A 122 1.13 -7.79 -6.70
C LEU A 122 2.03 -6.56 -6.84
N LYS A 123 3.35 -6.75 -7.03
CA LYS A 123 4.30 -5.64 -7.28
C LYS A 123 4.02 -4.86 -8.57
N SER A 124 3.30 -5.46 -9.51
CA SER A 124 2.93 -4.85 -10.78
C SER A 124 1.46 -4.40 -10.82
N CYS A 125 0.72 -4.57 -9.72
CA CYS A 125 -0.70 -4.26 -9.62
C CYS A 125 -0.93 -3.06 -8.70
N ASP A 126 -1.55 -2.01 -9.24
CA ASP A 126 -1.98 -0.87 -8.45
C ASP A 126 -3.47 -1.00 -8.08
N PHE A 127 -3.79 -0.86 -6.79
CA PHE A 127 -5.17 -0.78 -6.30
C PHE A 127 -5.43 0.60 -5.73
N MET A 128 -6.18 1.41 -6.47
CA MET A 128 -6.66 2.70 -6.00
C MET A 128 -8.18 2.67 -5.88
N ASN A 129 -8.71 3.32 -4.85
CA ASN A 129 -10.14 3.56 -4.71
C ASN A 129 -10.39 5.04 -4.43
N TYR A 130 -11.65 5.47 -4.52
CA TYR A 130 -11.99 6.88 -4.34
C TYR A 130 -11.62 7.41 -2.95
N LYS A 131 -11.65 6.58 -1.90
CA LYS A 131 -11.29 7.01 -0.54
C LYS A 131 -9.81 7.33 -0.45
N PHE A 132 -8.97 6.50 -1.07
CA PHE A 132 -7.55 6.74 -1.21
C PHE A 132 -7.29 8.07 -1.93
N LEU A 133 -7.88 8.26 -3.12
CA LEU A 133 -7.71 9.50 -3.89
C LEU A 133 -8.21 10.72 -3.12
N SER A 134 -9.41 10.66 -2.55
CA SER A 134 -10.00 11.75 -1.76
C SER A 134 -9.11 12.12 -0.56
N SER A 135 -8.49 11.14 0.11
CA SER A 135 -7.65 11.42 1.28
C SER A 135 -6.37 12.20 0.95
N ILE A 136 -5.87 12.11 -0.30
CA ILE A 136 -4.70 12.89 -0.76
C ILE A 136 -5.04 14.39 -0.87
N PHE A 137 -6.31 14.73 -1.04
CA PHE A 137 -6.80 16.10 -1.19
C PHE A 137 -7.55 16.61 0.05
N ASP A 138 -7.69 15.81 1.10
CA ASP A 138 -8.40 16.16 2.34
C ASP A 138 -7.49 16.93 3.32
N PHE A 139 -7.12 18.16 2.95
CA PHE A 139 -6.37 19.08 3.80
C PHE A 139 -6.76 20.53 3.55
N ARG A 140 -6.53 21.40 4.53
CA ARG A 140 -6.79 22.85 4.38
C ARG A 140 -5.58 23.55 3.78
N ASN A 141 -5.78 24.67 3.09
CA ASN A 141 -4.68 25.47 2.51
C ASN A 141 -3.64 25.92 3.56
N SER A 142 -4.07 26.09 4.82
CA SER A 142 -3.21 26.44 5.95
C SER A 142 -2.35 25.28 6.47
N GLN A 143 -2.55 24.06 5.95
CA GLN A 143 -1.87 22.84 6.36
C GLN A 143 -0.93 22.36 5.26
N ASP A 144 0.10 21.62 5.65
CA ASP A 144 0.88 20.83 4.70
C ASP A 144 0.07 19.60 4.27
N ASN A 145 0.19 19.22 3.00
CA ASN A 145 -0.36 17.96 2.51
C ASN A 145 0.54 16.78 2.95
N ASP A 146 0.41 16.42 4.22
CA ASP A 146 1.16 15.32 4.84
C ASP A 146 0.45 13.99 4.58
N ILE A 147 0.96 13.25 3.60
CA ILE A 147 0.38 11.99 3.14
C ILE A 147 0.96 10.76 3.85
N TYR A 148 1.69 10.95 4.96
CA TYR A 148 2.28 9.83 5.71
C TYR A 148 1.26 8.74 6.07
N LYS A 149 0.08 9.12 6.59
CA LYS A 149 -0.95 8.14 7.00
C LYS A 149 -1.45 7.30 5.83
N ILE A 150 -1.52 7.90 4.64
CA ILE A 150 -1.91 7.23 3.40
C ILE A 150 -0.84 6.22 3.01
N PHE A 151 0.42 6.64 3.08
CA PHE A 151 1.57 5.78 2.83
C PHE A 151 1.62 4.61 3.81
N GLU A 152 1.51 4.85 5.11
CA GLU A 152 1.53 3.80 6.14
C GLU A 152 0.43 2.76 5.93
N LYS A 153 -0.76 3.21 5.54
CA LYS A 153 -1.92 2.33 5.43
C LYS A 153 -2.00 1.57 4.10
N GLU A 154 -1.69 2.21 2.99
CA GLU A 154 -2.01 1.68 1.66
C GLU A 154 -0.76 1.31 0.85
N ILE A 155 0.38 1.97 1.10
CA ILE A 155 1.59 1.87 0.24
C ILE A 155 2.72 1.07 0.91
N PHE A 156 2.95 1.23 2.21
CA PHE A 156 4.10 0.66 2.91
C PHE A 156 4.19 -0.86 2.82
N GLN A 157 3.05 -1.54 2.73
CA GLN A 157 2.98 -2.99 2.57
C GLN A 157 3.60 -3.47 1.25
N TYR A 158 3.58 -2.61 0.21
CA TYR A 158 4.09 -2.89 -1.12
C TYR A 158 5.43 -2.21 -1.40
N LEU A 159 5.83 -1.22 -0.59
CA LEU A 159 7.06 -0.46 -0.78
C LEU A 159 8.25 -1.22 -0.22
N PRO A 160 9.14 -1.78 -1.05
CA PRO A 160 10.32 -2.45 -0.52
C PRO A 160 11.41 -1.43 -0.18
N LEU A 161 12.10 -1.61 0.95
CA LEU A 161 13.12 -0.65 1.41
C LEU A 161 14.56 -1.09 1.12
N THR A 162 14.82 -2.32 0.67
CA THR A 162 16.18 -2.87 0.54
C THR A 162 17.01 -2.21 -0.57
N ALA A 163 18.27 -1.90 -0.25
CA ALA A 163 19.26 -1.19 -1.08
C ALA A 163 19.70 -1.89 -2.39
N LYS A 164 19.07 -3.00 -2.80
CA LYS A 164 19.45 -3.79 -4.00
C LYS A 164 18.37 -3.87 -5.08
N LEU A 165 17.33 -3.04 -5.03
CA LEU A 165 16.16 -3.21 -5.91
C LEU A 165 16.19 -2.51 -7.25
N PHE A 166 17.27 -1.81 -7.60
CA PHE A 166 17.42 -1.28 -8.97
C PHE A 166 18.33 -2.12 -9.87
N ASN A 167 19.00 -3.16 -9.36
CA ASN A 167 19.85 -4.04 -10.15
C ASN A 167 19.80 -5.48 -9.62
N SER A 168 19.13 -6.37 -10.34
CA SER A 168 19.46 -7.79 -10.57
C SER A 168 18.28 -8.77 -10.45
N SER A 169 18.26 -9.67 -11.43
CA SER A 169 17.34 -10.78 -11.64
C SER A 169 17.65 -11.95 -10.67
N PHE A 170 17.18 -11.90 -9.43
CA PHE A 170 17.19 -13.06 -8.53
C PHE A 170 15.97 -13.07 -7.60
N PRO A 171 15.48 -14.24 -7.13
CA PRO A 171 14.27 -14.34 -6.34
C PRO A 171 14.55 -13.87 -4.90
N ILE A 172 14.01 -12.71 -4.55
CA ILE A 172 14.15 -12.10 -3.22
C ILE A 172 13.04 -12.63 -2.31
N LEU A 173 13.38 -13.60 -1.46
CA LEU A 173 12.54 -14.10 -0.36
C LEU A 173 12.68 -13.29 0.95
N SER A 174 13.30 -12.10 0.92
CA SER A 174 13.54 -11.29 2.12
C SER A 174 13.59 -9.76 1.90
N SER A 175 12.81 -9.21 0.96
CA SER A 175 12.66 -7.75 0.91
C SER A 175 11.69 -7.31 2.00
N THR A 176 12.20 -6.94 3.18
CA THR A 176 11.41 -6.30 4.23
C THR A 176 10.70 -5.09 3.64
N SER A 177 9.37 -5.12 3.61
CA SER A 177 8.57 -3.97 3.17
C SER A 177 8.74 -2.82 4.17
N ALA A 178 8.38 -1.61 3.78
CA ALA A 178 8.38 -0.46 4.69
C ALA A 178 7.47 -0.71 5.89
N GLU A 179 6.36 -1.43 5.69
CA GLU A 179 5.44 -1.78 6.77
C GLU A 179 6.06 -2.75 7.77
N GLU A 180 6.72 -3.82 7.29
CA GLU A 180 7.37 -4.80 8.16
C GLU A 180 8.49 -4.17 8.99
N TYR A 181 9.36 -3.38 8.34
CA TYR A 181 10.46 -2.69 9.02
C TYR A 181 9.90 -1.74 10.09
N TRP A 182 8.87 -0.97 9.73
CA TRP A 182 8.24 -0.01 10.66
C TRP A 182 7.55 -0.70 11.85
N LYS A 183 6.86 -1.83 11.61
CA LYS A 183 6.30 -2.68 12.68
C LYS A 183 7.39 -3.25 13.58
N GLU A 184 8.53 -3.64 13.02
CA GLU A 184 9.66 -4.13 13.79
C GLU A 184 10.21 -3.06 14.73
N ILE A 185 10.41 -1.83 14.24
CA ILE A 185 10.82 -0.69 15.08
C ILE A 185 9.84 -0.50 16.24
N LYS A 186 8.54 -0.44 15.96
CA LYS A 186 7.50 -0.28 17.00
C LYS A 186 7.53 -1.42 18.03
N ARG A 187 7.74 -2.67 17.59
CA ARG A 187 7.89 -3.82 18.47
C ARG A 187 9.15 -3.74 19.32
N ASN A 188 10.27 -3.32 18.75
CA ASN A 188 11.54 -3.21 19.46
C ASN A 188 11.52 -2.05 20.48
N ILE A 189 10.80 -0.95 20.22
CA ILE A 189 10.54 0.11 21.21
C ILE A 189 9.87 -0.46 22.46
N GLY A 190 8.89 -1.35 22.30
CA GLY A 190 8.20 -2.00 23.43
C GLY A 190 9.09 -2.92 24.26
N LYS A 191 10.30 -3.28 23.78
CA LYS A 191 11.27 -4.11 24.49
C LYS A 191 12.35 -3.31 25.22
N ILE A 192 12.38 -1.99 25.06
CA ILE A 192 13.40 -1.17 25.70
C ILE A 192 13.16 -1.18 27.22
N PRO A 193 14.18 -1.56 28.02
CA PRO A 193 14.05 -1.55 29.47
C PRO A 193 13.77 -0.14 29.98
N THR A 194 12.94 -0.06 31.03
CA THR A 194 12.61 1.20 31.69
C THR A 194 13.20 1.26 33.09
N SER A 195 13.54 2.45 33.55
CA SER A 195 13.90 2.70 34.94
C SER A 195 12.68 2.55 35.86
N ASN A 196 12.92 2.52 37.17
CA ASN A 196 11.85 2.52 38.19
C ASN A 196 10.87 3.71 38.05
N SER A 197 11.29 4.79 37.39
CA SER A 197 10.44 5.95 37.09
C SER A 197 9.66 5.83 35.76
N GLY A 198 9.65 4.65 35.14
CA GLY A 198 8.99 4.38 33.85
C GLY A 198 9.63 5.03 32.64
N ARG A 199 10.91 5.45 32.70
CA ARG A 199 11.61 6.12 31.59
C ARG A 199 12.51 5.13 30.87
N TYR A 200 12.61 5.21 29.54
CA TYR A 200 13.50 4.35 28.76
C TYR A 200 14.96 4.52 29.19
N LEU A 201 15.65 3.40 29.38
CA LEU A 201 17.07 3.38 29.70
C LEU A 201 17.92 3.67 28.46
N VAL A 202 18.40 4.90 28.34
CA VAL A 202 19.15 5.37 27.15
C VAL A 202 20.49 4.64 26.95
N SER A 203 21.07 4.09 28.02
CA SER A 203 22.31 3.32 27.95
C SER A 203 22.14 1.89 27.43
N SER A 204 20.90 1.39 27.38
CA SER A 204 20.62 0.01 26.96
C SER A 204 20.94 -0.20 25.48
N ASP A 205 21.35 -1.41 25.14
CA ASP A 205 21.68 -1.73 23.75
C ASP A 205 20.42 -1.81 22.87
N GLU A 206 19.26 -2.13 23.45
CA GLU A 206 17.96 -2.05 22.77
C GLU A 206 17.61 -0.62 22.38
N HIS A 207 17.87 0.36 23.26
CA HIS A 207 17.63 1.77 22.95
C HIS A 207 18.51 2.24 21.79
N LYS A 208 19.81 1.93 21.83
CA LYS A 208 20.75 2.25 20.74
C LYS A 208 20.37 1.55 19.44
N LYS A 209 19.97 0.28 19.51
CA LYS A 209 19.53 -0.51 18.34
C LYS A 209 18.32 0.13 17.68
N VAL A 210 17.29 0.50 18.44
CA VAL A 210 16.10 1.18 17.92
C VAL A 210 16.46 2.50 17.25
N LEU A 211 17.36 3.30 17.84
CA LEU A 211 17.83 4.53 17.21
C LEU A 211 18.52 4.26 15.86
N SER A 212 19.38 3.25 15.79
CA SER A 212 20.03 2.85 14.53
C SER A 212 19.00 2.40 13.47
N GLN A 213 18.00 1.61 13.87
CA GLN A 213 16.93 1.15 12.98
C GLN A 213 16.10 2.34 12.43
N ILE A 214 15.83 3.35 13.27
CA ILE A 214 15.12 4.56 12.82
C ILE A 214 15.96 5.36 11.82
N VAL A 215 17.27 5.48 12.04
CA VAL A 215 18.16 6.16 11.09
C VAL A 215 18.18 5.43 9.75
N GLU A 216 18.39 4.11 9.77
CA GLU A 216 18.40 3.28 8.56
C GLU A 216 17.07 3.36 7.80
N PHE A 217 15.94 3.21 8.51
CA PHE A 217 14.61 3.34 7.92
C PHE A 217 14.40 4.71 7.26
N ASN A 218 14.80 5.79 7.93
CA ASN A 218 14.68 7.14 7.38
C ASN A 218 15.45 7.29 6.08
N ASP A 219 16.69 6.82 6.03
CA ASP A 219 17.55 6.97 4.86
C ASP A 219 17.03 6.10 3.70
N MET A 220 16.56 4.88 3.98
CA MET A 220 15.94 4.01 2.97
C MET A 220 14.64 4.62 2.41
N LEU A 221 13.75 5.10 3.27
CA LEU A 221 12.48 5.69 2.85
C LEU A 221 12.70 6.99 2.07
N GLU A 222 13.63 7.84 2.51
CA GLU A 222 13.96 9.07 1.79
C GLU A 222 14.50 8.79 0.40
N ASN A 223 15.38 7.79 0.25
CA ASN A 223 15.89 7.36 -1.05
C ASN A 223 14.78 6.79 -1.94
N ALA A 224 13.89 5.95 -1.39
CA ALA A 224 12.74 5.43 -2.14
C ALA A 224 11.82 6.56 -2.62
N LEU A 225 11.51 7.53 -1.76
CA LEU A 225 10.68 8.70 -2.11
C LEU A 225 11.34 9.56 -3.19
N LYS A 226 12.66 9.76 -3.14
CA LYS A 226 13.40 10.48 -4.20
C LYS A 226 13.28 9.77 -5.54
N THR A 227 13.52 8.46 -5.59
CA THR A 227 13.40 7.70 -6.83
C THR A 227 11.97 7.72 -7.37
N LEU A 228 10.97 7.50 -6.51
CA LEU A 228 9.56 7.56 -6.89
C LEU A 228 9.17 8.94 -7.45
N THR A 229 9.63 10.02 -6.81
CA THR A 229 9.33 11.39 -7.25
C THR A 229 9.95 11.67 -8.63
N LEU A 230 11.21 11.25 -8.84
CA LEU A 230 11.87 11.39 -10.14
C LEU A 230 11.13 10.62 -11.24
N THR A 231 10.81 9.35 -11.00
CA THR A 231 10.06 8.52 -11.95
C THR A 231 8.68 9.11 -12.25
N ALA A 232 7.97 9.59 -11.23
CA ALA A 232 6.66 10.21 -11.40
C ALA A 232 6.75 11.48 -12.27
N ASN A 233 7.72 12.35 -12.02
CA ASN A 233 7.92 13.56 -12.83
C ASN A 233 8.29 13.25 -14.28
N ILE A 234 9.10 12.21 -14.53
CA ILE A 234 9.39 11.73 -15.89
C ILE A 234 8.09 11.29 -16.60
N ILE A 235 7.21 10.57 -15.90
CA ILE A 235 5.93 10.11 -16.46
C ILE A 235 5.00 11.29 -16.73
N ILE A 236 4.85 12.22 -15.78
CA ILE A 236 4.01 13.42 -15.91
C ILE A 236 4.43 14.22 -17.14
N LYS A 237 5.72 14.48 -17.29
CA LYS A 237 6.26 15.23 -18.41
C LYS A 237 6.17 14.48 -19.73
N ASN A 238 6.66 13.24 -19.79
CA ASN A 238 6.89 12.57 -21.07
C ASN A 238 5.68 11.76 -21.57
N LYS A 239 4.81 11.29 -20.68
CA LYS A 239 3.62 10.50 -21.06
C LYS A 239 2.33 11.31 -21.03
N PHE A 240 2.16 12.15 -20.01
CA PHE A 240 0.96 12.97 -19.87
C PHE A 240 1.12 14.37 -20.48
N ASN A 241 2.34 14.79 -20.77
CA ASN A 241 2.64 16.11 -21.35
C ASN A 241 2.04 17.26 -20.52
N LEU A 242 2.16 17.16 -19.20
CA LEU A 242 1.68 18.17 -18.25
C LEU A 242 2.85 19.00 -17.74
N ASP A 243 2.68 20.32 -17.72
CA ASP A 243 3.63 21.26 -17.12
C ASP A 243 3.46 21.33 -15.61
N VAL A 244 3.74 20.20 -14.97
CA VAL A 244 3.63 19.99 -13.53
C VAL A 244 4.86 19.25 -13.01
N GLU A 245 5.39 19.73 -11.89
CA GLU A 245 6.45 19.08 -11.12
C GLU A 245 5.96 18.71 -9.72
N LEU A 246 6.07 17.43 -9.35
CA LEU A 246 5.89 16.96 -7.98
C LEU A 246 7.15 17.21 -7.15
N LYS A 247 6.95 17.73 -5.94
CA LYS A 247 7.99 17.92 -4.92
C LYS A 247 7.57 17.23 -3.63
N VAL A 248 8.36 16.24 -3.21
CA VAL A 248 8.17 15.55 -1.94
C VAL A 248 9.21 16.03 -0.94
N LYS A 249 8.75 16.56 0.20
CA LYS A 249 9.60 16.87 1.35
C LYS A 249 9.41 15.79 2.42
N TYR A 250 10.51 15.14 2.79
CA TYR A 250 10.53 14.13 3.83
C TYR A 250 11.03 14.72 5.16
N GLU A 251 10.26 14.57 6.23
CA GLU A 251 10.70 14.90 7.60
C GLU A 251 10.88 13.61 8.38
N LYS A 252 12.11 13.39 8.89
CA LYS A 252 12.54 12.12 9.47
C LYS A 252 11.72 11.71 10.70
N ALA A 253 11.45 10.41 10.81
CA ALA A 253 10.95 9.79 12.02
C ALA A 253 11.97 9.97 13.15
N THR A 254 11.51 10.20 14.38
CA THR A 254 12.39 10.39 15.54
C THR A 254 11.85 9.73 16.79
N PHE A 255 12.72 9.35 17.71
CA PHE A 255 12.33 8.69 18.94
C PHE A 255 13.08 9.22 20.15
N ASN A 256 12.35 9.45 21.23
CA ASN A 256 12.91 9.80 22.54
C ASN A 256 13.78 11.08 22.50
N ASN A 257 13.36 12.09 21.75
CA ASN A 257 14.11 13.35 21.58
C ASN A 257 14.16 14.16 22.89
N LEU A 258 15.19 15.00 23.02
CA LEU A 258 15.25 16.00 24.08
C LEU A 258 14.11 17.01 23.94
N VAL A 259 13.47 17.36 25.06
CA VAL A 259 12.32 18.29 25.08
C VAL A 259 12.79 19.71 24.80
N ASN A 260 13.92 20.10 25.39
CA ASN A 260 14.61 21.38 25.16
C ASN A 260 16.09 21.09 24.90
N ASN A 261 16.73 21.81 23.99
CA ASN A 261 18.17 21.68 23.66
C ASN A 261 19.13 21.99 24.84
N ILE A 262 18.58 22.33 26.01
CA ILE A 262 19.31 22.77 27.21
C ILE A 262 19.17 21.76 28.36
N GLY A 263 18.20 20.83 28.30
CA GLY A 263 17.90 19.89 29.40
C GLY A 263 18.15 18.42 29.05
N LYS A 264 18.30 17.55 30.08
CA LYS A 264 18.40 16.08 29.92
C LYS A 264 17.06 15.36 29.75
N GLN A 265 15.94 16.09 29.82
CA GLN A 265 14.61 15.51 29.75
C GLN A 265 14.26 15.11 28.32
N ARG A 266 13.85 13.86 28.12
CA ARG A 266 13.42 13.32 26.84
C ARG A 266 11.92 13.08 26.80
N ASN A 267 11.32 13.24 25.62
CA ASN A 267 9.87 13.19 25.42
C ASN A 267 9.26 11.77 25.50
N GLN A 268 10.08 10.71 25.52
CA GLN A 268 9.67 9.29 25.53
C GLN A 268 8.72 8.89 24.39
N LYS A 269 8.66 9.66 23.30
CA LYS A 269 7.68 9.48 22.23
C LYS A 269 8.36 9.12 20.91
N LEU A 270 7.76 8.19 20.18
CA LEU A 270 8.00 7.99 18.77
C LEU A 270 7.20 9.04 18.00
N ARG A 271 7.87 9.80 17.13
CA ARG A 271 7.25 10.65 16.14
C ARG A 271 7.40 9.98 14.79
N ASN A 272 6.26 9.73 14.15
CA ASN A 272 6.20 9.24 12.78
C ASN A 272 6.88 10.23 11.84
N PRO A 273 7.42 9.77 10.71
CA PRO A 273 7.91 10.68 9.68
C PRO A 273 6.74 11.45 9.07
N ARG A 274 7.06 12.56 8.38
CA ARG A 274 6.08 13.31 7.58
C ARG A 274 6.49 13.24 6.12
N ILE A 275 5.50 13.05 5.25
CA ILE A 275 5.70 12.98 3.80
C ILE A 275 4.85 14.09 3.21
N ILE A 276 5.47 15.24 2.98
CA ILE A 276 4.78 16.43 2.51
C ILE A 276 4.84 16.45 0.99
N LEU A 277 3.69 16.22 0.35
CA LEU A 277 3.57 16.24 -1.10
C LEU A 277 3.11 17.60 -1.58
N ASN A 278 3.91 18.23 -2.43
CA ASN A 278 3.56 19.43 -3.16
C ASN A 278 3.62 19.14 -4.66
N ALA A 279 2.90 19.94 -5.41
CA ALA A 279 2.96 19.91 -6.85
C ALA A 279 2.89 21.36 -7.34
N ILE A 280 3.74 21.70 -8.29
CA ILE A 280 3.96 23.06 -8.77
C ILE A 280 3.77 23.05 -10.28
N MET A 281 3.07 24.04 -10.81
CA MET A 281 2.95 24.19 -12.26
C MET A 281 4.22 24.83 -12.81
N THR A 282 4.73 24.31 -13.92
CA THR A 282 6.00 24.73 -14.55
C THR A 282 5.79 25.45 -15.87
N HIS A 283 4.55 25.81 -16.22
CA HIS A 283 4.23 26.44 -17.49
C HIS A 283 4.91 27.82 -17.62
N PRO A 284 5.49 28.19 -18.79
CA PRO A 284 6.27 29.43 -18.93
C PRO A 284 5.51 30.73 -18.64
N GLN A 285 4.18 30.71 -18.77
CA GLN A 285 3.33 31.89 -18.49
C GLN A 285 3.06 32.12 -16.99
N ILE A 286 3.51 31.21 -16.13
CA ILE A 286 3.30 31.34 -14.68
C ILE A 286 4.28 32.36 -14.11
N ILE A 287 3.71 33.44 -13.56
CA ILE A 287 4.45 34.56 -13.01
C ILE A 287 4.93 34.25 -11.58
N ASP A 288 4.11 33.53 -10.80
CA ASP A 288 4.44 33.10 -9.44
C ASP A 288 4.48 31.58 -9.34
N ASN A 289 5.68 31.03 -9.16
CA ASN A 289 5.94 29.60 -9.03
C ASN A 289 6.06 29.14 -7.57
N THR A 290 5.72 30.00 -6.60
CA THR A 290 5.82 29.69 -5.16
C THR A 290 4.61 28.96 -4.60
N CYS A 291 3.44 29.07 -5.27
CA CYS A 291 2.22 28.39 -4.84
C CYS A 291 2.17 26.93 -5.32
N SER A 292 1.97 25.98 -4.39
CA SER A 292 1.66 24.60 -4.76
C SER A 292 0.19 24.49 -5.17
N PHE A 293 -0.08 23.93 -6.36
CA PHE A 293 -1.45 23.80 -6.85
C PHE A 293 -2.28 22.80 -6.03
N LEU A 294 -1.65 21.89 -5.30
CA LEU A 294 -2.36 21.01 -4.37
C LEU A 294 -3.10 21.83 -3.29
N LYS A 295 -2.59 23.01 -2.91
CA LYS A 295 -3.25 23.95 -1.98
C LYS A 295 -4.32 24.82 -2.65
N GLN A 296 -4.60 24.61 -3.93
CA GLN A 296 -5.58 25.37 -4.68
C GLN A 296 -6.43 24.39 -5.48
N VAL A 297 -7.52 23.93 -4.85
CA VAL A 297 -8.56 23.09 -5.47
C VAL A 297 -9.12 23.73 -6.77
N ASP A 298 -8.91 25.03 -6.97
CA ASP A 298 -9.52 25.82 -8.03
C ASP A 298 -8.81 25.80 -9.40
N TYR A 299 -7.61 25.24 -9.54
CA TYR A 299 -6.88 25.31 -10.83
C TYR A 299 -7.30 24.28 -11.88
N LEU A 300 -8.03 23.21 -11.52
CA LEU A 300 -8.60 22.28 -12.50
C LEU A 300 -9.72 22.90 -13.35
N LEU A 301 -10.31 24.02 -12.90
CA LEU A 301 -11.27 24.80 -13.70
C LEU A 301 -10.58 25.74 -14.71
N ALA A 302 -9.29 26.04 -14.54
CA ALA A 302 -8.55 26.94 -15.42
C ALA A 302 -7.95 26.24 -16.66
N LEU A 303 -7.84 24.91 -16.66
CA LEU A 303 -7.38 24.13 -17.82
C LEU A 303 -8.44 23.96 -18.92
N ASN A 304 -9.64 24.52 -18.74
CA ASN A 304 -10.70 24.62 -19.77
C ASN A 304 -10.84 26.04 -20.36
N LEU A 305 -9.83 26.89 -20.19
CA LEU A 305 -9.78 28.19 -20.87
C LEU A 305 -8.57 28.23 -21.81
N VAL A 306 -8.73 27.55 -22.96
CA VAL A 306 -8.48 27.97 -24.36
C VAL A 306 -8.38 26.72 -25.23
#